data_AF-Q1Q3N4-F1
#
_entry.id   AF-Q1Q3N4-F1
#
_cell.length_a   1.000
_cell.length_b   1.000
_cell.length_c   1.000
_cell.angle_alpha   90.00
_cell.angle_beta   90.00
_cell.angle_gamma   90.00
#
_symmetry.space_group_name_H-M   'P 1'
#
loop_
_entity.id
_entity.type
_entity.pdbx_description
1 polymer ?
#
loop_
_entity_poly.entity_id
_entity_poly.type
_entity_poly.pdbx_seq_one_letter_code
_entity_poly.pdbx_strand_id
1 'polypeptide(L)'
;MEMNIDNEIKKVTLWPLVRINNNTLQNGGLMQALKAKGNRQTIKKLVALKKSAQEDSAYRMATRLHAVILNLEGRPPGDVAETLKVNRTNVPAWIRTWNQYGIDGLLEGHRCGRPAGLSLDEKERLLDIVESGPIAYGYDTGVWTSVIIAKTIENEFGLEYHPGHVRKLLKQIGISFQRPTYRLVKADPVARNKWTRYTYPTLKKSR
;
A
#
# COMPACT_ATOMS: atom_id res chain seq x y z
N MET A 1 -12.37 27.29 -11.34
CA MET A 1 -11.43 27.29 -10.20
C MET A 1 -11.57 25.94 -9.53
N GLU A 2 -10.97 24.93 -10.15
CA GLU A 2 -11.11 23.53 -9.76
C GLU A 2 -10.27 23.29 -8.50
N MET A 3 -10.95 22.93 -7.42
CA MET A 3 -10.31 22.59 -6.15
C MET A 3 -9.75 21.17 -6.25
N ASN A 4 -8.43 21.12 -6.37
CA ASN A 4 -7.61 19.93 -6.50
C ASN A 4 -7.58 19.14 -5.16
N ILE A 5 -8.31 18.03 -5.13
CA ILE A 5 -8.52 17.14 -3.96
C ILE A 5 -7.23 16.39 -3.55
N ASP A 6 -6.20 16.40 -4.40
CA ASP A 6 -4.99 15.60 -4.21
C ASP A 6 -4.02 16.16 -3.15
N ASN A 7 -4.20 17.41 -2.71
CA ASN A 7 -3.20 18.10 -1.87
C ASN A 7 -3.49 18.11 -0.36
N GLU A 8 -4.71 17.78 0.08
CA GLU A 8 -5.00 17.60 1.52
C GLU A 8 -4.72 16.17 2.03
N ILE A 9 -4.58 15.19 1.12
CA ILE A 9 -4.32 13.78 1.46
C ILE A 9 -2.91 13.60 2.08
N LYS A 10 -1.99 14.54 1.89
CA LYS A 10 -0.61 14.46 2.37
C LYS A 10 -0.37 14.93 3.81
N LYS A 11 -1.38 15.44 4.53
CA LYS A 11 -1.23 15.89 5.93
C LYS A 11 -1.70 14.89 6.99
N VAL A 12 -2.30 13.76 6.60
CA VAL A 12 -2.75 12.72 7.54
C VAL A 12 -1.69 11.61 7.68
N THR A 13 -0.42 12.01 7.78
CA THR A 13 0.70 11.12 8.07
C THR A 13 0.99 11.18 9.57
N LEU A 14 0.25 10.39 10.36
CA LEU A 14 0.57 9.90 11.71
C LEU A 14 -0.73 9.44 12.38
N TRP A 15 -1.25 8.30 11.96
CA TRP A 15 -2.21 7.57 12.80
C TRP A 15 -1.56 6.24 13.19
N PRO A 16 -1.40 5.94 14.49
CA PRO A 16 -1.01 4.60 14.88
C PRO A 16 -2.17 3.68 14.53
N LEU A 17 -1.86 2.46 14.10
CA LEU A 17 -2.79 1.34 14.15
C LEU A 17 -3.18 1.12 15.62
N VAL A 18 -4.10 1.93 16.14
CA VAL A 18 -4.71 1.70 17.44
C VAL A 18 -5.65 0.52 17.25
N ARG A 19 -5.07 -0.67 17.39
CA ARG A 19 -5.79 -1.87 17.77
C ARG A 19 -6.42 -1.53 19.11
N ILE A 20 -7.66 -1.03 19.08
CA ILE A 20 -8.40 -0.75 20.31
C ILE A 20 -8.53 -2.09 21.02
N ASN A 21 -7.71 -2.28 22.06
CA ASN A 21 -7.82 -3.43 22.95
C ASN A 21 -9.20 -3.34 23.60
N ASN A 22 -10.10 -4.27 23.25
CA ASN A 22 -11.48 -4.31 23.75
C ASN A 22 -11.58 -4.73 25.23
N ASN A 23 -10.52 -4.59 26.02
CA ASN A 23 -10.41 -5.15 27.36
C ASN A 23 -10.99 -4.26 28.48
N THR A 24 -11.94 -3.38 28.15
CA THR A 24 -12.64 -2.50 29.11
C THR A 24 -14.13 -2.86 29.23
N LEU A 25 -14.43 -4.16 29.36
CA LEU A 25 -15.79 -4.65 29.62
C LEU A 25 -15.93 -5.35 30.98
N GLN A 26 -15.13 -4.96 31.98
CA GLN A 26 -15.29 -5.43 33.35
C GLN A 26 -15.14 -4.23 34.29
N ASN A 27 -16.16 -3.39 34.35
CA ASN A 27 -16.44 -2.57 35.53
C ASN A 27 -17.93 -2.22 35.51
N GLY A 28 -18.66 -2.86 36.42
CA GLY A 28 -20.07 -2.61 36.67
C GLY A 28 -20.27 -1.16 37.12
N GLY A 29 -20.98 -0.40 36.29
CA GLY A 29 -21.40 0.96 36.58
C GLY A 29 -22.33 1.39 35.46
N LEU A 30 -23.61 1.52 35.78
CA LEU A 30 -24.70 2.12 34.99
C LEU A 30 -24.37 2.32 33.50
N MET A 31 -24.85 1.42 32.63
CA MET A 31 -24.70 1.50 31.17
C MET A 31 -25.27 2.83 30.64
N GLN A 32 -24.45 3.89 30.65
CA GLN A 32 -24.72 5.07 29.84
C GLN A 32 -24.52 4.65 28.40
N ALA A 33 -25.61 4.61 27.65
CA ALA A 33 -25.59 4.27 26.24
C ALA A 33 -24.61 5.21 25.53
N LEU A 34 -23.54 4.66 24.95
CA LEU A 34 -22.59 5.43 24.16
C LEU A 34 -23.36 6.14 23.04
N LYS A 35 -23.35 7.47 23.08
CA LYS A 35 -24.10 8.33 22.16
C LYS A 35 -23.15 9.12 21.27
N ALA A 36 -23.45 9.14 19.98
CA ALA A 36 -22.78 9.97 19.00
C ALA A 36 -23.10 11.45 19.28
N LYS A 37 -22.07 12.30 19.18
CA LYS A 37 -22.21 13.76 19.28
C LYS A 37 -22.70 14.30 17.93
N GLY A 38 -23.78 15.08 17.92
CA GLY A 38 -24.28 15.71 16.69
C GLY A 38 -25.68 16.30 16.82
N ASN A 39 -26.02 17.21 15.89
CA ASN A 39 -27.32 17.87 15.79
C ASN A 39 -28.11 17.35 14.57
N ARG A 40 -29.36 17.80 14.40
CA ARG A 40 -30.20 17.46 13.23
C ARG A 40 -29.55 17.84 11.89
N GLN A 41 -28.79 18.94 11.85
CA GLN A 41 -28.01 19.34 10.68
C GLN A 41 -26.89 18.33 10.37
N THR A 42 -26.23 17.80 11.40
CA THR A 42 -25.21 16.75 11.29
C THR A 42 -25.81 15.49 10.68
N ILE A 43 -27.01 15.08 11.09
CA ILE A 43 -27.72 13.94 10.51
C ILE A 43 -27.96 14.16 9.01
N LYS A 44 -28.48 15.33 8.61
CA LYS A 44 -28.67 15.66 7.18
C LYS A 44 -27.37 15.55 6.39
N LYS A 45 -26.26 16.08 6.92
CA LYS A 45 -24.94 16.00 6.29
C LYS A 45 -24.47 14.55 6.15
N LEU A 46 -24.64 13.72 7.19
CA LEU A 46 -24.26 12.31 7.18
C LEU A 46 -25.08 11.50 6.18
N VAL A 47 -26.38 11.80 6.02
CA VAL A 47 -27.24 11.16 5.03
C VAL A 47 -26.77 11.48 3.60
N ALA A 48 -26.42 12.74 3.32
CA ALA A 48 -25.85 13.13 2.02
C ALA A 48 -24.52 12.42 1.74
N LEU A 49 -23.62 12.37 2.74
CA LEU A 49 -22.34 11.67 2.64
C LEU A 49 -22.51 10.15 2.43
N LYS A 50 -23.48 9.53 3.12
CA LYS A 50 -23.80 8.12 2.92
C LYS A 50 -24.21 7.86 1.47
N LYS A 51 -25.04 8.74 0.89
CA LYS A 51 -25.49 8.60 -0.51
C LYS A 51 -24.32 8.67 -1.48
N SER A 52 -23.44 9.66 -1.35
CA SER A 52 -22.20 9.76 -2.15
C SER A 52 -21.33 8.51 -1.98
N ALA A 53 -21.12 8.03 -0.76
CA ALA A 53 -20.31 6.84 -0.50
C ALA A 53 -20.91 5.55 -1.10
N GLN A 54 -22.23 5.48 -1.27
CA GLN A 54 -22.88 4.37 -1.96
C GLN A 54 -22.68 4.44 -3.48
N GLU A 55 -22.74 5.65 -4.05
CA GLU A 55 -22.46 5.89 -5.46
C GLU A 55 -20.99 5.54 -5.81
N ASP A 56 -20.06 5.89 -4.93
CA ASP A 56 -18.62 5.57 -5.06
C ASP A 56 -18.26 4.11 -4.71
N SER A 57 -19.26 3.23 -4.48
CA SER A 57 -19.07 1.83 -4.05
C SER A 57 -18.26 1.64 -2.76
N ALA A 58 -18.12 2.69 -1.93
CA ALA A 58 -17.45 2.67 -0.64
C ALA A 58 -18.36 2.10 0.47
N TYR A 59 -18.79 0.83 0.32
CA TYR A 59 -19.81 0.19 1.15
C TYR A 59 -19.48 0.23 2.65
N ARG A 60 -18.22 0.01 3.03
CA ARG A 60 -17.81 0.02 4.45
C ARG A 60 -17.98 1.40 5.09
N MET A 61 -17.66 2.45 4.36
CA MET A 61 -17.85 3.82 4.81
C MET A 61 -19.34 4.13 4.94
N ALA A 62 -20.16 3.74 3.96
CA ALA A 62 -21.61 3.89 4.02
C ALA A 62 -22.22 3.18 5.24
N THR A 63 -21.76 1.97 5.56
CA THR A 63 -22.21 1.21 6.75
C THR A 63 -21.84 1.91 8.06
N ARG A 64 -20.61 2.44 8.18
CA ARG A 64 -20.17 3.21 9.35
C ARG A 64 -20.98 4.48 9.53
N LEU A 65 -21.19 5.25 8.45
CA LEU A 65 -22.02 6.44 8.45
C LEU A 65 -23.46 6.11 8.87
N HIS A 66 -24.01 5.00 8.37
CA HIS A 66 -25.35 4.56 8.73
C HIS A 66 -25.47 4.19 10.22
N ALA A 67 -24.46 3.55 10.80
CA ALA A 67 -24.43 3.25 12.23
C ALA A 67 -24.47 4.51 13.10
N VAL A 68 -23.70 5.54 12.72
CA VAL A 68 -23.69 6.82 13.44
C VAL A 68 -25.02 7.55 13.30
N ILE A 69 -25.63 7.54 12.11
CA ILE A 69 -26.97 8.11 11.89
C ILE A 69 -28.01 7.46 12.81
N LEU A 70 -28.08 6.12 12.81
CA LEU A 70 -29.06 5.39 13.63
C LEU A 70 -28.87 5.65 15.13
N ASN A 71 -27.62 5.82 15.58
CA ASN A 71 -27.34 6.17 16.97
C ASN A 71 -27.71 7.62 17.31
N LEU A 72 -27.49 8.57 16.38
CA LEU A 72 -27.95 9.96 16.53
C LEU A 72 -29.49 10.06 16.57
N GLU A 73 -30.19 9.17 15.87
CA GLU A 73 -31.65 9.00 15.92
C GLU A 73 -32.15 8.37 17.24
N GLY A 74 -31.24 7.98 18.13
CA GLY A 74 -31.56 7.49 19.48
C GLY A 74 -31.55 5.97 19.63
N ARG A 75 -31.18 5.20 18.59
CA ARG A 75 -31.07 3.75 18.72
C ARG A 75 -29.83 3.36 19.54
N PRO A 76 -29.94 2.41 20.48
CA PRO A 76 -28.80 1.96 21.25
C PRO A 76 -27.81 1.18 20.37
N PRO A 77 -26.50 1.17 20.70
CA PRO A 77 -25.48 0.52 19.86
C PRO A 77 -25.73 -0.98 19.57
N GLY A 78 -26.40 -1.69 20.49
CA GLY A 78 -26.77 -3.09 20.33
C GLY A 78 -27.74 -3.31 19.16
N ASP A 79 -28.86 -2.57 19.17
CA ASP A 79 -29.89 -2.64 18.13
C ASP A 79 -29.35 -2.19 16.76
N VAL A 80 -28.46 -1.18 16.76
CA VAL A 80 -27.79 -0.72 15.54
C VAL A 80 -26.92 -1.83 14.94
N ALA A 81 -26.17 -2.57 15.79
CA ALA A 81 -25.34 -3.67 15.31
C ALA A 81 -26.17 -4.80 14.71
N GLU A 82 -27.32 -5.12 15.31
CA GLU A 82 -28.27 -6.12 14.81
C GLU A 82 -28.90 -5.68 13.49
N THR A 83 -29.38 -4.43 13.41
CA THR A 83 -29.98 -3.85 12.20
C THR A 83 -29.00 -3.88 11.02
N LEU A 84 -27.73 -3.59 11.27
CA LEU A 84 -26.68 -3.55 10.25
C LEU A 84 -25.99 -4.90 10.00
N LYS A 85 -26.33 -5.95 10.76
CA LYS A 85 -25.68 -7.27 10.72
C LYS A 85 -24.16 -7.19 10.88
N VAL A 86 -23.68 -6.35 11.80
CA VAL A 86 -22.26 -6.18 12.11
C VAL A 86 -21.95 -6.69 13.52
N ASN A 87 -20.67 -6.96 13.81
CA ASN A 87 -20.27 -7.38 15.15
C ASN A 87 -20.62 -6.28 16.17
N ARG A 88 -21.21 -6.68 17.31
CA ARG A 88 -21.62 -5.80 18.43
C ARG A 88 -20.50 -4.90 18.93
N THR A 89 -19.23 -5.29 18.81
CA THR A 89 -18.07 -4.47 19.22
C THR A 89 -17.74 -3.34 18.25
N ASN A 90 -18.15 -3.44 16.98
CA ASN A 90 -17.80 -2.46 15.95
C ASN A 90 -18.55 -1.14 16.12
N VAL A 91 -19.85 -1.18 16.44
CA VAL A 91 -20.67 0.03 16.55
C VAL A 91 -20.16 0.96 17.67
N PRO A 92 -19.87 0.48 18.89
CA PRO A 92 -19.24 1.31 19.92
C PRO A 92 -17.86 1.84 19.54
N ALA A 93 -17.08 1.09 18.75
CA ALA A 93 -15.80 1.57 18.24
C ALA A 93 -16.02 2.73 17.26
N TRP A 94 -16.93 2.59 16.29
CA TRP A 94 -17.24 3.65 15.32
C TRP A 94 -17.80 4.92 15.96
N ILE A 95 -18.67 4.79 16.96
CA ILE A 95 -19.21 5.94 17.70
C ILE A 95 -18.09 6.65 18.49
N ARG A 96 -17.16 5.91 19.11
CA ARG A 96 -15.99 6.51 19.77
C ARG A 96 -15.11 7.26 18.77
N THR A 97 -14.78 6.64 17.63
CA THR A 97 -13.99 7.28 16.58
C THR A 97 -14.67 8.52 16.03
N TRP A 98 -15.99 8.48 15.80
CA TRP A 98 -16.80 9.63 15.42
C TRP A 98 -16.73 10.76 16.46
N ASN A 99 -16.89 10.42 17.74
CA ASN A 99 -16.87 11.41 18.82
C ASN A 99 -15.51 12.09 19.01
N GLN A 100 -14.42 11.44 18.57
CA GLN A 100 -13.06 11.94 18.71
C GLN A 100 -12.57 12.68 17.45
N TYR A 101 -12.88 12.16 16.25
CA TYR A 101 -12.29 12.62 14.98
C TYR A 101 -13.35 13.05 13.95
N GLY A 102 -14.64 12.98 14.27
CA GLY A 102 -15.71 13.36 13.36
C GLY A 102 -15.73 12.52 12.08
N ILE A 103 -15.90 13.19 10.93
CA ILE A 103 -16.00 12.53 9.61
C ILE A 103 -14.70 11.83 9.25
N ASP A 104 -13.55 12.42 9.57
CA ASP A 104 -12.22 11.86 9.28
C ASP A 104 -12.02 10.52 10.00
N GLY A 105 -12.67 10.38 11.16
CA GLY A 105 -12.80 9.14 11.92
C GLY A 105 -13.43 7.96 11.17
N LEU A 106 -14.33 8.25 10.22
CA LEU A 106 -15.13 7.24 9.53
C LEU A 106 -14.59 6.89 8.15
N LEU A 107 -13.70 7.73 7.60
CA LEU A 107 -13.05 7.51 6.32
C LEU A 107 -12.32 6.15 6.31
N GLU A 108 -12.35 5.48 5.15
CA GLU A 108 -11.53 4.30 4.94
C GLU A 108 -10.11 4.77 4.58
N GLY A 109 -9.22 4.76 5.58
CA GLY A 109 -7.80 5.03 5.34
C GLY A 109 -7.16 3.96 4.44
N HIS A 110 -6.08 4.33 3.76
CA HIS A 110 -5.27 3.38 3.02
C HIS A 110 -4.71 2.33 3.99
N ARG A 111 -5.00 1.05 3.73
CA ARG A 111 -4.39 -0.04 4.50
C ARG A 111 -2.99 -0.24 3.98
N CYS A 112 -2.03 0.41 4.62
CA CYS A 112 -0.63 0.08 4.44
C CYS A 112 -0.48 -1.42 4.78
N GLY A 113 0.06 -2.20 3.84
CA GLY A 113 0.43 -3.59 4.10
C GLY A 113 1.53 -3.68 5.16
N ARG A 114 2.20 -4.84 5.26
CA ARG A 114 3.42 -4.94 6.08
C ARG A 114 4.35 -3.77 5.71
N PRO A 115 4.87 -3.02 6.70
CA PRO A 115 5.79 -1.92 6.42
C PRO A 115 6.92 -2.43 5.51
N ALA A 116 7.29 -1.62 4.52
CA ALA A 116 8.39 -1.97 3.63
C ALA A 116 9.65 -2.20 4.48
N GLY A 117 10.37 -3.29 4.23
CA GLY A 117 11.56 -3.62 5.02
C GLY A 117 12.64 -2.55 4.93
N LEU A 118 12.80 -1.95 3.74
CA LEU A 118 13.72 -0.84 3.50
C LEU A 118 12.99 0.52 3.51
N SER A 119 13.56 1.47 4.25
CA SER A 119 13.24 2.90 4.21
C SER A 119 13.52 3.51 2.83
N LEU A 120 13.06 4.74 2.60
CA LEU A 120 13.31 5.45 1.35
C LEU A 120 14.82 5.72 1.16
N ASP A 121 15.48 6.24 2.19
CA ASP A 121 16.92 6.52 2.19
C ASP A 121 17.76 5.26 1.96
N GLU A 122 17.33 4.12 2.51
CA GLU A 122 18.02 2.84 2.33
C GLU A 122 17.87 2.31 0.91
N LYS A 123 16.73 2.58 0.26
CA LYS A 123 16.53 2.24 -1.16
C LYS A 123 17.42 3.07 -2.08
N GLU A 124 17.62 4.35 -1.77
CA GLU A 124 18.53 5.22 -2.52
C GLU A 124 19.97 4.73 -2.38
N ARG A 125 20.42 4.41 -1.15
CA ARG A 125 21.74 3.80 -0.95
C ARG A 125 21.90 2.47 -1.69
N LEU A 126 20.87 1.62 -1.67
CA LEU A 126 20.88 0.37 -2.42
C LEU A 126 20.99 0.62 -3.93
N LEU A 127 20.33 1.66 -4.45
CA LEU A 127 20.44 2.06 -5.85
C LEU A 127 21.89 2.45 -6.19
N ASP A 128 22.52 3.31 -5.38
CA ASP A 128 23.91 3.73 -5.57
C ASP A 128 24.87 2.54 -5.59
N ILE A 129 24.69 1.59 -4.67
CA ILE A 129 25.49 0.35 -4.62
C ILE A 129 25.30 -0.46 -5.91
N VAL A 130 24.05 -0.65 -6.35
CA VAL A 130 23.77 -1.44 -7.56
C VAL A 130 24.30 -0.75 -8.81
N GLU A 131 24.26 0.58 -8.89
CA GLU A 131 24.79 1.35 -10.02
C GLU A 131 26.33 1.32 -10.08
N SER A 132 27.01 1.31 -8.93
CA SER A 132 28.48 1.19 -8.87
C SER A 132 28.99 -0.12 -9.49
N GLY A 133 28.14 -1.15 -9.52
CA GLY A 133 28.44 -2.45 -10.09
C GLY A 133 29.05 -3.42 -9.07
N PRO A 134 28.91 -4.73 -9.31
CA PRO A 134 29.28 -5.75 -8.33
C PRO A 134 30.79 -5.83 -8.08
N ILE A 135 31.61 -5.51 -9.08
CA ILE A 135 33.07 -5.50 -8.96
C ILE A 135 33.53 -4.35 -8.06
N ALA A 136 32.93 -3.16 -8.19
CA ALA A 136 33.25 -2.01 -7.36
C ALA A 136 32.90 -2.26 -5.89
N TYR A 137 31.84 -3.02 -5.64
CA TYR A 137 31.43 -3.44 -4.30
C TYR A 137 32.32 -4.58 -3.72
N GLY A 138 33.15 -5.24 -4.54
CA GLY A 138 34.09 -6.27 -4.10
C GLY A 138 33.66 -7.71 -4.38
N TYR A 139 32.71 -7.95 -5.30
CA TYR A 139 32.41 -9.28 -5.81
C TYR A 139 33.21 -9.62 -7.06
N ASP A 140 33.61 -10.89 -7.21
CA ASP A 140 34.32 -11.39 -8.40
C ASP A 140 33.43 -11.52 -9.65
N THR A 141 32.12 -11.36 -9.50
CA THR A 141 31.16 -11.50 -10.59
C THR A 141 30.85 -10.14 -11.20
N GLY A 142 30.86 -10.03 -12.53
CA GLY A 142 30.48 -8.80 -13.25
C GLY A 142 28.97 -8.53 -13.36
N VAL A 143 28.11 -9.36 -12.76
CA VAL A 143 26.65 -9.26 -12.89
C VAL A 143 25.97 -9.33 -11.54
N TRP A 144 25.09 -8.37 -11.27
CA TRP A 144 24.21 -8.44 -10.12
C TRP A 144 23.16 -9.54 -10.29
N THR A 145 23.20 -10.53 -9.41
CA THR A 145 22.16 -11.55 -9.29
C THR A 145 21.29 -11.24 -8.08
N SER A 146 20.02 -11.64 -8.10
CA SER A 146 19.10 -11.44 -6.96
C SER A 146 19.62 -12.04 -5.65
N VAL A 147 20.38 -13.14 -5.70
CA VAL A 147 21.02 -13.75 -4.54
C VAL A 147 22.16 -12.88 -4.00
N ILE A 148 22.95 -12.27 -4.88
CA ILE A 148 24.05 -11.38 -4.50
C ILE A 148 23.46 -10.13 -3.84
N ILE A 149 22.47 -9.50 -4.49
CA ILE A 149 21.80 -8.32 -3.94
C ILE A 149 21.12 -8.64 -2.59
N ALA A 150 20.51 -9.82 -2.42
CA ALA A 150 19.95 -10.21 -1.12
C ALA A 150 21.01 -10.21 0.00
N LYS A 151 22.20 -10.77 -0.28
CA LYS A 151 23.32 -10.75 0.67
C LYS A 151 23.88 -9.35 0.90
N THR A 152 23.96 -8.53 -0.14
CA THR A 152 24.35 -7.12 -0.01
C THR A 152 23.39 -6.36 0.89
N ILE A 153 22.07 -6.59 0.74
CA ILE A 153 21.06 -5.99 1.61
C ILE A 153 21.20 -6.45 3.06
N GLU A 154 21.46 -7.75 3.27
CA GLU A 154 21.70 -8.32 4.59
C GLU A 154 22.95 -7.72 5.26
N ASN A 155 24.04 -7.55 4.51
CA ASN A 155 25.29 -7.01 5.01
C ASN A 155 25.21 -5.50 5.35
N GLU A 156 24.58 -4.71 4.49
CA GLU A 156 24.52 -3.24 4.64
C GLU A 156 23.40 -2.77 5.59
N PHE A 157 22.25 -3.46 5.56
CA PHE A 157 21.05 -3.02 6.27
C PHE A 157 20.58 -4.00 7.35
N GLY A 158 21.18 -5.20 7.47
CA GLY A 158 20.79 -6.21 8.47
C GLY A 158 19.41 -6.84 8.19
N LEU A 159 18.91 -6.74 6.96
CA LEU A 159 17.58 -7.20 6.57
C LEU A 159 17.66 -8.42 5.66
N GLU A 160 17.06 -9.52 6.09
CA GLU A 160 16.99 -10.72 5.27
C GLU A 160 15.88 -10.61 4.22
N TYR A 161 16.26 -10.73 2.94
CA TYR A 161 15.34 -10.75 1.82
C TYR A 161 15.44 -12.06 1.04
N HIS A 162 14.29 -12.70 0.80
CA HIS A 162 14.23 -13.78 -0.17
C HIS A 162 14.57 -13.25 -1.59
N PRO A 163 15.40 -13.94 -2.41
CA PRO A 163 15.82 -13.46 -3.73
C PRO A 163 14.65 -13.10 -4.68
N GLY A 164 13.52 -13.79 -4.55
CA GLY A 164 12.29 -13.47 -5.30
C GLY A 164 11.67 -12.11 -4.94
N HIS A 165 11.81 -11.67 -3.68
CA HIS A 165 11.35 -10.36 -3.22
C HIS A 165 12.29 -9.24 -3.65
N VAL A 166 13.59 -9.50 -3.68
CA VAL A 166 14.60 -8.57 -4.19
C VAL A 166 14.25 -8.12 -5.62
N ARG A 167 13.82 -9.05 -6.48
CA ARG A 167 13.38 -8.69 -7.85
C ARG A 167 12.22 -7.69 -7.87
N LYS A 168 11.24 -7.85 -6.96
CA LYS A 168 10.10 -6.91 -6.85
C LYS A 168 10.56 -5.56 -6.32
N LEU A 169 11.44 -5.57 -5.32
CA LEU A 169 12.06 -4.38 -4.73
C LEU A 169 12.81 -3.57 -5.80
N LEU A 170 13.70 -4.20 -6.57
CA LEU A 170 14.46 -3.53 -7.63
C LEU A 170 13.55 -2.91 -8.69
N LYS A 171 12.47 -3.61 -9.07
CA LYS A 171 11.46 -3.07 -9.99
C LYS A 171 10.76 -1.83 -9.43
N GLN A 172 10.50 -1.78 -8.12
CA GLN A 172 9.90 -0.61 -7.46
C GLN A 172 10.87 0.58 -7.42
N ILE A 173 12.17 0.34 -7.32
CA ILE A 173 13.22 1.36 -7.32
C ILE A 173 13.54 1.84 -8.75
N GLY A 174 13.01 1.19 -9.79
CA GLY A 174 13.18 1.58 -11.19
C GLY A 174 14.32 0.87 -11.93
N ILE A 175 14.97 -0.12 -11.28
CA ILE A 175 16.06 -0.88 -11.89
C ILE A 175 15.49 -1.95 -12.82
N SER A 176 15.78 -1.84 -14.12
CA SER A 176 15.44 -2.84 -15.12
C SER A 176 16.44 -3.99 -15.12
N PHE A 177 15.96 -5.23 -15.28
CA PHE A 177 16.84 -6.39 -15.41
C PHE A 177 17.61 -6.36 -16.73
N GLN A 178 18.92 -6.11 -16.66
CA GLN A 178 19.78 -6.15 -17.83
C GLN A 178 20.21 -7.59 -18.11
N ARG A 179 19.96 -8.05 -19.34
CA ARG A 179 20.44 -9.35 -19.81
C ARG A 179 21.78 -9.15 -20.49
N PRO A 180 22.91 -9.61 -19.90
CA PRO A 180 24.16 -9.59 -20.61
C PRO A 180 24.00 -10.41 -21.90
N THR A 181 24.25 -9.78 -23.03
CA THR A 181 24.21 -10.44 -24.34
C THR A 181 25.60 -10.93 -24.67
N TYR A 182 25.71 -12.20 -25.06
CA TYR A 182 26.98 -12.76 -25.44
C TYR A 182 27.45 -12.13 -26.75
N ARG A 183 28.53 -11.36 -26.69
CA ARG A 183 29.23 -10.86 -27.87
C ARG A 183 30.51 -11.65 -28.04
N LEU A 184 30.61 -12.42 -29.13
CA LEU A 184 31.89 -13.01 -29.53
C LEU A 184 32.90 -11.89 -29.76
N VAL A 185 33.94 -11.83 -28.93
CA VAL A 185 35.01 -10.82 -29.02
C VAL A 185 35.71 -10.86 -30.37
N LYS A 186 35.85 -12.06 -30.95
CA LYS A 186 36.49 -12.29 -32.26
C LYS A 186 35.58 -12.04 -33.47
N ALA A 187 34.33 -11.61 -33.28
CA ALA A 187 33.39 -11.48 -34.38
C ALA A 187 33.65 -10.21 -35.21
N ASP A 188 34.12 -10.39 -36.45
CA ASP A 188 34.27 -9.30 -37.42
C ASP A 188 32.89 -8.63 -37.70
N PRO A 189 32.74 -7.32 -37.43
CA PRO A 189 31.50 -6.59 -37.71
C PRO A 189 31.13 -6.59 -39.20
N VAL A 190 32.10 -6.62 -40.11
CA VAL A 190 31.85 -6.56 -41.57
C VAL A 190 31.27 -7.88 -42.05
N ALA A 191 31.92 -9.00 -41.73
CA ALA A 191 31.42 -10.34 -42.05
C ALA A 191 30.01 -10.60 -41.48
N ARG A 192 29.75 -10.14 -40.26
CA ARG A 192 28.43 -10.26 -39.60
C ARG A 192 27.34 -9.51 -40.37
N ASN A 193 27.60 -8.25 -40.73
CA ASN A 193 26.64 -7.45 -41.49
C ASN A 193 26.36 -8.05 -42.88
N LYS A 194 27.39 -8.58 -43.55
CA LYS A 194 27.23 -9.30 -44.82
C LYS A 194 26.36 -10.55 -44.66
N TRP A 195 26.61 -11.35 -43.62
CA TRP A 195 25.84 -12.55 -43.33
C TRP A 195 24.37 -12.25 -43.03
N THR A 196 24.09 -11.23 -42.22
CA THR A 196 22.72 -10.80 -41.90
C THR A 196 21.97 -10.28 -43.13
N ARG A 197 22.63 -9.51 -44.02
CA ARG A 197 21.99 -8.91 -45.20
C ARG A 197 21.75 -9.90 -46.34
N TYR A 198 22.70 -10.80 -46.59
CA TYR A 198 22.68 -11.62 -47.81
C TYR A 198 22.53 -13.12 -47.52
N THR A 199 23.30 -13.65 -46.56
CA THR A 199 23.40 -15.10 -46.35
C THR A 199 22.18 -15.67 -45.60
N TYR A 200 21.79 -15.03 -44.49
CA TYR A 200 20.68 -15.50 -43.66
C TYR A 200 19.32 -15.51 -44.37
N PRO A 201 18.91 -14.45 -45.12
CA PRO A 201 17.65 -14.46 -45.85
C PRO A 201 17.60 -15.56 -46.92
N THR A 202 18.72 -15.82 -47.57
CA THR A 202 18.83 -16.83 -48.65
C THR A 202 18.67 -18.24 -48.09
N LEU A 203 19.31 -18.54 -46.95
CA LEU A 203 19.15 -19.82 -46.24
C LEU A 203 17.72 -20.02 -45.72
N LYS A 204 17.05 -18.95 -45.27
CA LYS A 204 15.66 -19.02 -44.78
C LYS A 204 14.65 -19.28 -45.91
N LYS A 205 14.95 -18.85 -47.14
CA LYS A 205 14.07 -19.03 -48.32
C LYS A 205 14.19 -20.41 -48.97
N SER A 206 15.20 -21.20 -48.57
CA SER A 206 15.52 -22.52 -49.11
C SER A 206 14.79 -23.67 -48.39
N ARG A 207 13.77 -23.40 -47.57
CA ARG A 207 13.00 -24.41 -46.83
C ARG A 207 11.51 -24.22 -47.03
#